data_AF-H0HX86-F1
#
_entry.id   AF-H0HX86-F1
#
_cell.length_a   1.000
_cell.length_b   1.000
_cell.length_c   1.000
_cell.angle_alpha   90.00
_cell.angle_beta   90.00
_cell.angle_gamma   90.00
#
_symmetry.space_group_name_H-M   'P 1'
#
loop_
_entity.id
_entity.type
_entity.pdbx_description
1 polymer ?
#
loop_
_entity_poly.entity_id
_entity_poly.type
_entity_poly.pdbx_seq_one_letter_code
_entity_poly.pdbx_strand_id
1 'polypeptide(L)'
;MIPQAKHVEEVIVAKSVSLRTGRTFATVTAAKEHFSRILDDREPKQQFGEDDLADVRAVYEDYCARTGWALKSLPASFYPTHDRGPSYTTRCFGVTFEDGTTGSFSMDKALRAIAA
;
A
#
# COMPACT_ATOMS: atom_id res chain seq x y z
N MET A 1 10.77 29.70 42.32
CA MET A 1 9.53 28.96 42.01
C MET A 1 9.15 29.33 40.58
N ILE A 2 9.54 28.50 39.60
CA ILE A 2 9.24 28.72 38.17
C ILE A 2 8.27 27.62 37.79
N PRO A 3 7.04 27.91 37.32
CA PRO A 3 6.19 26.87 36.77
C PRO A 3 6.76 26.44 35.42
N GLN A 4 7.16 25.15 35.34
CA GLN A 4 7.46 24.49 34.07
C GLN A 4 6.21 24.56 33.19
N ALA A 5 6.35 25.20 32.03
CA ALA A 5 5.36 25.14 30.97
C ALA A 5 5.15 23.68 30.60
N LYS A 6 3.91 23.21 30.74
CA LYS A 6 3.50 21.88 30.29
C LYS A 6 3.63 21.87 28.78
N HIS A 7 4.67 21.22 28.28
CA HIS A 7 4.78 20.89 26.86
C HIS A 7 3.61 19.94 26.59
N VAL A 8 2.58 20.47 25.93
CA VAL A 8 1.51 19.66 25.37
C VAL A 8 2.16 18.98 24.18
N GLU A 9 2.68 17.77 24.41
CA GLU A 9 3.04 16.86 23.34
C GLU A 9 1.73 16.44 22.68
N GLU A 10 1.22 17.31 21.81
CA GLU A 10 0.24 16.94 20.81
C GLU A 10 0.98 16.00 19.86
N VAL A 11 1.03 14.73 20.26
CA VAL A 11 1.37 13.63 19.36
C VAL A 11 0.33 13.68 18.26
N ILE A 12 0.63 14.39 17.18
CA ILE A 12 0.12 14.01 15.87
C ILE A 12 0.49 12.53 15.73
N VAL A 13 -0.44 11.62 16.05
CA VAL A 13 -0.19 10.18 15.93
C VAL A 13 0.14 9.95 14.47
N ALA A 14 1.43 9.85 14.21
CA ALA A 14 1.98 9.44 12.94
C ALA A 14 1.41 8.04 12.71
N LYS A 15 0.41 7.94 11.83
CA LYS A 15 -0.25 6.66 11.58
C LYS A 15 0.79 5.71 11.01
N SER A 16 1.11 4.69 11.79
CA SER A 16 2.11 3.69 11.43
C SER A 16 1.49 2.63 10.53
N VAL A 17 2.30 1.98 9.70
CA VAL A 17 1.85 0.87 8.85
C VAL A 17 2.66 -0.35 9.20
N SER A 18 1.99 -1.39 9.69
CA SER A 18 2.61 -2.69 9.98
C SER A 18 2.06 -3.72 9.01
N LEU A 19 2.96 -4.34 8.25
CA LEU A 19 2.62 -5.41 7.31
C LEU A 19 2.74 -6.76 8.00
N ARG A 20 1.93 -7.72 7.58
CA ARG A 20 2.01 -9.11 8.05
C ARG A 20 3.34 -9.82 7.72
N THR A 21 4.12 -9.29 6.78
CA THR A 21 5.50 -9.73 6.49
C THR A 21 6.48 -9.37 7.61
N GLY A 22 6.04 -8.60 8.61
CA GLY A 22 6.87 -8.10 9.70
C GLY A 22 7.53 -6.74 9.40
N ARG A 23 7.39 -6.21 8.18
CA ARG A 23 7.88 -4.88 7.83
C ARG A 23 6.99 -3.81 8.46
N THR A 24 7.60 -2.82 9.10
CA THR A 24 6.91 -1.68 9.73
C THR A 24 7.44 -0.37 9.17
N PHE A 25 6.53 0.55 8.89
CA PHE A 25 6.82 1.93 8.52
C PHE A 25 6.31 2.86 9.60
N ALA A 26 7.16 3.78 10.04
CA ALA A 26 6.81 4.76 11.06
C ALA A 26 5.67 5.70 10.64
N THR A 27 5.46 5.90 9.33
CA THR A 27 4.40 6.75 8.79
C THR A 27 3.83 6.17 7.49
N VAL A 28 2.57 6.51 7.17
CA VAL A 28 1.97 6.29 5.84
C VAL A 28 2.83 6.89 4.72
N THR A 29 3.45 8.06 4.96
CA THR A 29 4.32 8.72 3.96
C THR A 29 5.55 7.86 3.65
N ALA A 30 6.24 7.35 4.66
CA ALA A 30 7.40 6.48 4.47
C ALA A 30 7.02 5.18 3.73
N ALA A 31 5.88 4.59 4.08
CA ALA A 31 5.36 3.43 3.35
C ALA A 31 5.07 3.78 1.88
N LYS A 32 4.42 4.92 1.63
CA LYS A 32 4.12 5.39 0.28
C LYS A 32 5.38 5.59 -0.55
N GLU A 33 6.39 6.27 -0.02
CA GLU A 33 7.67 6.48 -0.71
C GLU A 33 8.34 5.15 -1.06
N HIS A 34 8.31 4.18 -0.16
CA HIS A 34 8.84 2.84 -0.41
C HIS A 34 8.12 2.15 -1.59
N PHE A 35 6.80 2.07 -1.56
CA PHE A 35 6.03 1.42 -2.62
C PHE A 35 6.02 2.21 -3.94
N SER A 36 6.16 3.54 -3.89
CA SER A 36 6.35 4.35 -5.10
C SER A 36 7.66 4.00 -5.80
N ARG A 37 8.77 3.82 -5.06
CA ARG A 37 10.03 3.36 -5.66
C ARG A 37 9.87 1.99 -6.33
N ILE A 38 9.18 1.05 -5.68
CA ILE A 38 8.90 -0.27 -6.25
C ILE A 38 8.13 -0.17 -7.58
N LEU A 39 7.18 0.76 -7.70
CA LEU A 39 6.47 1.00 -8.95
C LEU A 39 7.36 1.60 -10.03
N ASP A 40 8.22 2.56 -9.66
CA ASP A 40 9.00 3.34 -10.59
C ASP A 40 10.21 2.58 -11.15
N ASP A 41 10.81 1.68 -10.36
CA ASP A 41 12.01 0.91 -10.73
C ASP A 41 11.75 -0.20 -11.77
N ARG A 42 10.48 -0.54 -12.01
CA ARG A 42 10.09 -1.70 -12.84
C ARG A 42 9.41 -1.27 -14.12
N GLU A 43 9.39 -2.13 -15.15
CA GLU A 43 8.59 -1.87 -16.34
C GLU A 43 7.09 -2.18 -16.08
N PRO A 44 6.16 -1.49 -16.76
CA PRO A 44 4.75 -1.84 -16.69
C PRO A 44 4.51 -3.30 -17.09
N LYS A 45 3.61 -4.00 -16.39
CA LYS A 45 3.28 -5.43 -16.54
C LYS A 45 4.39 -6.41 -16.16
N GLN A 46 5.55 -5.94 -15.74
CA GLN A 46 6.57 -6.80 -15.15
C GLN A 46 6.17 -7.20 -13.73
N GLN A 47 6.18 -8.50 -13.43
CA GLN A 47 5.84 -8.99 -12.09
C GLN A 47 6.86 -8.48 -11.04
N PHE A 48 6.39 -8.22 -9.82
CA PHE A 48 7.27 -7.94 -8.69
C PHE A 48 8.14 -9.16 -8.33
N GLY A 49 9.37 -8.90 -7.87
CA GLY A 49 10.24 -9.93 -7.30
C GLY A 49 9.72 -10.39 -5.93
N GLU A 50 10.22 -11.50 -5.42
CA GLU A 50 9.62 -12.19 -4.26
C GLU A 50 9.43 -11.30 -3.02
N ASP A 51 10.44 -10.51 -2.64
CA ASP A 51 10.34 -9.60 -1.48
C ASP A 51 9.28 -8.51 -1.68
N ASP A 52 9.34 -7.79 -2.81
CA ASP A 52 8.37 -6.73 -3.14
C ASP A 52 6.96 -7.30 -3.29
N LEU A 53 6.84 -8.51 -3.85
CA LEU A 53 5.58 -9.21 -4.05
C LEU A 53 4.93 -9.55 -2.71
N ALA A 54 5.71 -10.03 -1.74
CA ALA A 54 5.20 -10.37 -0.41
C ALA A 54 4.63 -9.13 0.30
N ASP A 55 5.33 -8.00 0.24
CA ASP A 55 4.87 -6.75 0.86
C ASP A 55 3.66 -6.15 0.14
N VAL A 56 3.63 -6.16 -1.20
CA VAL A 56 2.49 -5.68 -1.99
C VAL A 56 1.26 -6.55 -1.74
N ARG A 57 1.42 -7.88 -1.70
CA ARG A 57 0.34 -8.81 -1.35
C ARG A 57 -0.15 -8.55 0.08
N ALA A 58 0.77 -8.34 1.03
CA ALA A 58 0.42 -8.03 2.41
C ALA A 58 -0.47 -6.79 2.49
N VAL A 59 -0.09 -5.68 1.87
CA VAL A 59 -0.93 -4.47 1.86
C VAL A 59 -2.30 -4.72 1.21
N TYR A 60 -2.31 -5.46 0.09
CA TYR A 60 -3.55 -5.71 -0.65
C TYR A 60 -4.58 -6.50 0.17
N GLU A 61 -4.21 -7.64 0.77
CA GLU A 61 -5.21 -8.44 1.48
C GLU A 61 -5.57 -7.81 2.84
N ASP A 62 -4.67 -7.03 3.47
CA ASP A 62 -4.99 -6.25 4.68
C ASP A 62 -6.01 -5.15 4.35
N TYR A 63 -5.86 -4.49 3.19
CA TYR A 63 -6.84 -3.53 2.67
C TYR A 63 -8.19 -4.19 2.41
N CYS A 64 -8.20 -5.35 1.75
CA CYS A 64 -9.45 -6.09 1.49
C CYS A 64 -10.15 -6.51 2.78
N ALA A 65 -9.41 -7.04 3.75
CA ALA A 65 -9.93 -7.40 5.06
C ALA A 65 -10.50 -6.17 5.80
N ARG A 66 -9.80 -5.03 5.75
CA ARG A 66 -10.19 -3.80 6.46
C ARG A 66 -11.41 -3.11 5.85
N THR A 67 -11.58 -3.19 4.53
CA THR A 67 -12.68 -2.52 3.81
C THR A 67 -13.87 -3.42 3.52
N GLY A 68 -13.76 -4.72 3.81
CA GLY A 68 -14.77 -5.70 3.41
C GLY A 68 -14.82 -5.92 1.90
N TRP A 69 -13.75 -5.57 1.18
CA TRP A 69 -13.68 -5.81 -0.26
C TRP A 69 -13.60 -7.32 -0.51
N ALA A 70 -14.65 -7.88 -1.09
CA ALA A 70 -14.73 -9.31 -1.39
C ALA A 70 -13.73 -9.71 -2.48
N LEU A 71 -12.76 -10.54 -2.11
CA LEU A 71 -11.89 -11.23 -3.07
C LEU A 71 -12.63 -12.43 -3.65
N LYS A 72 -12.95 -12.38 -4.94
CA LYS A 72 -13.61 -13.51 -5.64
C LYS A 72 -12.67 -14.68 -5.86
N SER A 73 -11.37 -14.42 -5.96
CA SER A 73 -10.30 -15.39 -6.15
C SER A 73 -9.02 -14.85 -5.50
N LEU A 74 -8.06 -15.73 -5.22
CA LEU A 74 -6.80 -15.35 -4.57
C LEU A 74 -5.91 -14.56 -5.54
N PRO A 75 -5.13 -13.58 -5.05
CA PRO A 75 -4.20 -12.84 -5.88
C PRO A 75 -2.99 -13.71 -6.25
N ALA A 76 -2.85 -14.06 -7.53
CA ALA A 76 -1.77 -14.88 -8.05
C ALA A 76 -0.49 -14.07 -8.30
N SER A 77 -0.61 -12.88 -8.88
CA SER A 77 0.54 -12.01 -9.17
C SER A 77 0.18 -10.52 -9.10
N PHE A 78 1.19 -9.70 -8.90
CA PHE A 78 1.10 -8.25 -8.86
C PHE A 78 2.14 -7.62 -9.78
N TYR A 79 1.81 -6.48 -10.38
CA TYR A 79 2.66 -5.78 -11.35
C TYR A 79 2.37 -4.27 -11.38
N PRO A 80 3.32 -3.42 -11.79
CA PRO A 80 3.03 -2.02 -12.10
C PRO A 80 2.10 -1.94 -13.32
N THR A 81 1.04 -1.15 -13.24
CA THR A 81 0.15 -0.87 -14.36
C THR A 81 -0.17 0.61 -14.42
N HIS A 82 -0.86 1.03 -15.47
CA HIS A 82 -1.40 2.39 -15.58
C HIS A 82 -2.90 2.35 -15.44
N ASP A 83 -3.42 3.15 -14.53
CA ASP A 83 -4.82 3.56 -14.55
C ASP A 83 -4.94 4.76 -15.49
N ARG A 84 -5.90 4.70 -16.42
CA ARG A 84 -6.10 5.74 -17.45
C ARG A 84 -7.51 6.29 -17.33
N GLY A 85 -7.61 7.58 -17.02
CA GLY A 85 -8.84 8.34 -17.15
C GLY A 85 -8.79 9.29 -18.35
N PRO A 86 -9.89 10.00 -18.64
CA PRO A 86 -9.96 10.93 -19.77
C PRO A 86 -8.89 12.03 -19.76
N SER A 87 -8.37 12.39 -18.58
CA SER A 87 -7.40 13.48 -18.39
C SER A 87 -6.19 13.08 -17.54
N TYR A 88 -6.02 11.80 -17.21
CA TYR A 88 -4.89 11.34 -16.39
C TYR A 88 -4.39 9.96 -16.80
N THR A 89 -3.09 9.76 -16.60
CA THR A 89 -2.48 8.44 -16.58
C THR A 89 -1.66 8.36 -15.31
N THR A 90 -2.06 7.49 -14.39
CA THR A 90 -1.37 7.31 -13.11
C THR A 90 -0.88 5.89 -12.99
N ARG A 91 0.32 5.73 -12.46
CA ARG A 91 0.89 4.43 -12.18
C ARG A 91 0.26 3.84 -10.92
N CYS A 92 -0.23 2.61 -11.03
CA CYS A 92 -0.95 1.90 -9.98
C CYS A 92 -0.47 0.44 -9.91
N PHE A 93 -0.95 -0.30 -8.92
CA PHE A 93 -0.68 -1.73 -8.78
C PHE A 93 -1.79 -2.53 -9.44
N GLY A 94 -1.42 -3.36 -10.41
CA GLY A 94 -2.28 -4.38 -10.99
C GLY A 94 -2.21 -5.67 -10.20
N VAL A 95 -3.31 -6.41 -10.19
CA VAL A 95 -3.41 -7.76 -9.62
C VAL A 95 -3.99 -8.69 -10.68
N THR A 96 -3.39 -9.87 -10.84
CA THR A 96 -3.99 -11.00 -11.56
C THR A 96 -4.39 -12.04 -10.53
N PHE A 97 -5.63 -12.51 -10.62
CA PHE A 97 -6.17 -13.52 -9.72
C PHE A 97 -6.03 -14.93 -10.31
N GLU A 98 -6.14 -15.96 -9.48
CA GLU A 98 -6.03 -17.36 -9.93
C GLU A 98 -7.13 -17.78 -10.93
N ASP A 99 -8.26 -17.08 -10.95
CA ASP A 99 -9.34 -17.30 -11.93
C ASP A 99 -9.07 -16.63 -13.30
N GLY A 100 -7.90 -16.01 -13.46
CA GLY A 100 -7.48 -15.30 -14.67
C GLY A 100 -8.05 -13.89 -14.81
N THR A 101 -8.91 -13.44 -13.88
CA THR A 101 -9.38 -12.06 -13.88
C THR A 101 -8.29 -11.10 -13.40
N THR A 102 -8.43 -9.82 -13.73
CA THR A 102 -7.48 -8.79 -13.34
C THR A 102 -8.19 -7.63 -12.64
N GLY A 103 -7.49 -7.00 -11.71
CA GLY A 103 -7.91 -5.76 -11.07
C GLY A 103 -6.75 -4.78 -10.92
N SER A 104 -7.05 -3.63 -10.33
CA SER A 104 -6.04 -2.66 -9.91
C SER A 104 -6.44 -2.04 -8.57
N PHE A 105 -5.44 -1.56 -7.83
CA PHE A 105 -5.68 -0.83 -6.59
C PHE A 105 -4.68 0.31 -6.41
N SER A 106 -5.08 1.29 -5.60
CA SER A 106 -4.24 2.41 -5.21
C SER A 106 -3.55 2.10 -3.90
N MET A 107 -2.21 2.10 -3.92
CA MET A 107 -1.39 1.86 -2.73
C MET A 107 -1.61 2.94 -1.66
N ASP A 108 -1.72 4.21 -2.06
CA ASP A 108 -2.00 5.31 -1.12
C ASP A 108 -3.31 5.08 -0.36
N LYS A 109 -4.37 4.66 -1.06
CA LYS A 109 -5.66 4.32 -0.42
C LYS A 109 -5.54 3.11 0.50
N ALA A 110 -4.83 2.07 0.07
CA ALA A 110 -4.63 0.86 0.86
C ALA A 110 -3.88 1.16 2.15
N LEU A 111 -2.74 1.86 2.07
CA LEU A 111 -1.93 2.26 3.22
C LEU A 111 -2.74 3.10 4.21
N ARG A 112 -3.51 4.09 3.73
CA ARG A 112 -4.36 4.92 4.60
C ARG A 112 -5.44 4.12 5.34
N ALA A 113 -5.96 3.06 4.74
CA ALA A 113 -6.99 2.23 5.34
C ALA A 113 -6.43 1.32 6.44
N ILE A 114 -5.21 0.81 6.27
CA ILE A 114 -4.57 -0.15 7.19
C ILE A 114 -3.72 0.52 8.27
N ALA A 115 -3.41 1.81 8.12
CA ALA A 115 -2.59 2.52 9.10
C ALA A 115 -3.30 2.70 10.45
N ALA A 116 -2.54 2.51 11.53
CA ALA A 116 -2.98 2.60 12.93
C ALA A 116 -2.63 3.95 13.54
#